data_AF-A0A1F6IWG6-F1
#
_entry.id   AF-A0A1F6IWG6-F1
#
_cell.length_a   1.000
_cell.length_b   1.000
_cell.length_c   1.000
_cell.angle_alpha   90.00
_cell.angle_beta   90.00
_cell.angle_gamma   90.00
#
_symmetry.space_group_name_H-M   'P 1'
#
loop_
_entity.id
_entity.type
_entity.pdbx_description
1 polymer ?
#
loop_
_entity_poly.entity_id
_entity_poly.type
_entity_poly.pdbx_seq_one_letter_code
_entity_poly.pdbx_strand_id
1 'polypeptide(L)'
;MGVDRNVISELIKRQVTILGRDITMSKVKNVPGIQVDSNGEIVSLQGDPQIILTDLINQFVELSGLIVKKTMESILAARESDLPVEQVQIPAAQPSPPENLNKALNVSQ
;
A
#
# COMPACT_ATOMS: atom_id res chain seq x y z
N MET A 1 7.87 -31.90 -20.27
CA MET A 1 8.61 -30.67 -20.61
C MET A 1 9.21 -30.18 -19.30
N GLY A 2 10.53 -30.32 -19.12
CA GLY A 2 11.19 -29.97 -17.85
C GLY A 2 11.40 -28.46 -17.74
N VAL A 3 11.46 -27.93 -16.52
CA VAL A 3 11.92 -26.55 -16.28
C VAL A 3 13.43 -26.56 -16.38
N ASP A 4 13.97 -25.76 -17.28
CA ASP A 4 15.40 -25.59 -17.45
C ASP A 4 15.83 -24.15 -17.13
N ARG A 5 17.16 -23.93 -17.11
CA ARG A 5 17.78 -22.64 -16.84
C ARG A 5 17.32 -21.54 -17.82
N ASN A 6 16.98 -21.90 -19.05
CA ASN A 6 16.60 -20.94 -20.07
C ASN A 6 15.23 -20.36 -19.77
N VAL A 7 14.27 -21.19 -19.34
CA VAL A 7 12.93 -20.73 -18.92
C VAL A 7 13.03 -19.73 -17.78
N ILE A 8 13.83 -20.03 -16.76
CA ILE A 8 14.03 -19.14 -15.60
C ILE A 8 14.70 -17.82 -16.04
N SER A 9 15.74 -17.90 -16.87
CA SER A 9 16.44 -16.71 -17.38
C SER A 9 15.51 -15.85 -18.26
N GLU A 10 14.67 -16.49 -19.08
CA GLU A 10 13.69 -15.79 -19.92
C GLU A 10 12.62 -15.08 -19.07
N LEU A 11 12.13 -15.73 -18.01
CA LEU A 11 11.23 -15.10 -17.05
C LEU A 11 11.87 -13.84 -16.47
N ILE A 12 13.11 -13.94 -15.96
CA ILE A 12 13.83 -12.80 -15.37
C ILE A 12 13.98 -11.67 -16.38
N LYS A 13 14.44 -11.96 -17.60
CA LYS A 13 14.61 -10.96 -18.67
C LYS A 13 13.29 -10.27 -19.02
N ARG A 14 12.18 -11.03 -19.13
CA ARG A 14 10.86 -10.45 -19.39
C ARG A 14 10.42 -9.54 -18.26
N GLN A 15 10.68 -9.91 -17.01
CA GLN A 15 10.37 -9.04 -15.86
C GLN A 15 11.24 -7.79 -15.83
N VAL A 16 12.51 -7.85 -16.22
CA VAL A 16 13.37 -6.66 -16.38
C VAL A 16 12.77 -5.69 -17.40
N THR A 17 12.22 -6.18 -18.51
CA THR A 17 11.55 -5.35 -19.51
C THR A 17 10.26 -4.68 -18.98
N ILE A 18 9.50 -5.37 -18.13
CA ILE A 18 8.20 -4.90 -17.63
C ILE A 18 8.36 -3.98 -16.41
N LEU A 19 9.17 -4.38 -15.43
CA LEU A 19 9.30 -3.74 -14.13
C LEU A 19 10.56 -2.87 -14.01
N GLY A 20 11.51 -3.01 -14.92
CA GLY A 20 12.83 -2.41 -14.82
C GLY A 20 13.81 -3.25 -13.98
N ARG A 21 15.10 -3.05 -14.25
CA ARG A 21 16.19 -3.87 -13.69
C ARG A 21 16.19 -3.92 -12.17
N ASP A 22 16.14 -2.77 -11.51
CA ASP A 22 16.34 -2.69 -10.06
C ASP A 22 15.24 -3.42 -9.30
N ILE A 23 13.99 -3.26 -9.73
CA ILE A 23 12.84 -3.94 -9.13
C ILE A 23 12.95 -5.44 -9.34
N THR A 24 13.22 -5.89 -10.57
CA THR A 24 13.36 -7.33 -10.84
C THR A 24 14.49 -7.95 -10.04
N MET A 25 15.68 -7.35 -10.03
CA MET A 25 16.83 -7.87 -9.30
C MET A 25 16.59 -7.88 -7.80
N SER A 26 15.88 -6.88 -7.25
CA SER A 26 15.48 -6.90 -5.84
C SER A 26 14.58 -8.08 -5.50
N LYS A 27 13.73 -8.54 -6.42
CA LYS A 27 12.85 -9.69 -6.21
C LYS A 27 13.57 -11.02 -6.40
N VAL A 28 14.43 -11.13 -7.40
CA VAL A 28 15.21 -12.36 -7.60
C VAL A 28 16.13 -12.64 -6.40
N LYS A 29 16.71 -11.60 -5.79
CA LYS A 29 17.56 -11.75 -4.59
C LYS A 29 16.86 -12.40 -3.39
N ASN A 30 15.53 -12.41 -3.35
CA ASN A 30 14.76 -13.03 -2.28
C ASN A 30 14.55 -14.54 -2.51
N VAL A 31 14.91 -15.06 -3.68
CA VAL A 31 14.76 -16.48 -3.99
C VAL A 31 16.07 -17.19 -3.66
N PRO A 32 16.08 -18.16 -2.72
CA PRO A 32 17.27 -18.93 -2.40
C PRO A 32 17.65 -19.86 -3.55
N GLY A 33 18.93 -20.20 -3.64
CA GLY A 33 19.43 -21.15 -4.64
C GLY A 33 19.56 -20.59 -6.06
N ILE A 34 19.37 -19.29 -6.27
CA ILE A 34 19.65 -18.63 -7.55
C ILE A 34 20.60 -17.45 -7.36
N GLN A 35 21.59 -17.35 -8.24
CA GLN A 35 22.42 -16.16 -8.42
C GLN A 35 22.31 -15.69 -9.86
N VAL A 36 22.20 -14.39 -10.03
CA VAL A 36 22.01 -13.73 -11.33
C VAL A 36 22.98 -12.57 -11.44
N ASP A 37 23.49 -12.34 -12.64
CA ASP A 37 24.33 -11.18 -12.92
C ASP A 37 23.47 -9.91 -13.11
N SER A 38 24.15 -8.78 -13.38
CA SER A 38 23.51 -7.50 -13.64
C SER A 38 22.64 -7.46 -14.92
N ASN A 39 22.77 -8.45 -15.80
CA ASN A 39 22.04 -8.56 -17.05
C ASN A 39 20.80 -9.46 -16.92
N GLY A 40 20.59 -10.08 -15.76
CA GLY A 40 19.51 -11.03 -15.56
C GLY A 40 19.83 -12.44 -16.08
N GLU A 41 21.11 -12.74 -16.35
CA GLU A 41 21.57 -14.09 -16.66
C GLU A 41 21.89 -14.85 -15.38
N ILE A 42 21.41 -16.09 -15.28
CA ILE A 42 21.70 -16.94 -14.14
C ILE A 42 23.20 -17.22 -14.14
N VAL A 43 23.90 -16.94 -13.04
CA VAL A 43 25.30 -17.29 -12.83
C VAL A 43 25.41 -18.65 -12.15
N SER A 44 24.52 -18.91 -11.19
CA SER A 44 24.47 -20.19 -10.48
C SER A 44 23.05 -20.56 -10.09
N LEU A 45 22.76 -21.85 -10.10
CA LEU A 45 21.48 -22.43 -9.72
C LEU A 45 21.75 -23.66 -8.85
N GLN A 46 21.24 -23.69 -7.63
CA GLN A 46 21.39 -24.78 -6.67
C GLN A 46 20.01 -25.23 -6.18
N GLY A 47 19.72 -26.53 -6.30
CA GLY A 47 18.43 -27.11 -5.93
C GLY A 47 17.56 -27.45 -7.15
N ASP A 48 16.26 -27.64 -6.90
CA ASP A 48 15.29 -28.01 -7.93
C ASP A 48 14.87 -26.77 -8.76
N PRO A 49 15.10 -26.76 -10.09
CA PRO A 49 14.68 -25.68 -10.97
C PRO A 49 13.17 -25.36 -10.92
N GLN A 50 12.30 -26.35 -10.71
CA GLN A 50 10.87 -26.12 -10.61
C GLN A 50 10.50 -25.34 -9.34
N ILE A 51 11.16 -25.64 -8.23
CA ILE A 51 10.95 -24.93 -6.97
C ILE A 51 11.42 -23.48 -7.12
N ILE A 52 12.62 -23.25 -7.66
CA ILE A 52 13.16 -21.91 -7.89
C ILE A 52 12.26 -21.08 -8.82
N LEU A 53 11.77 -21.69 -9.90
CA LEU A 53 10.84 -21.01 -10.81
C LEU A 53 9.55 -20.62 -10.10
N THR A 54 8.99 -21.52 -9.29
CA THR A 54 7.77 -21.26 -8.53
C THR A 54 7.97 -20.12 -7.53
N ASP A 55 9.10 -20.11 -6.82
CA ASP A 55 9.43 -19.06 -5.87
C ASP A 55 9.62 -17.70 -6.55
N LEU A 56 10.24 -17.66 -7.72
CA LEU A 56 10.33 -16.45 -8.54
C LEU A 56 8.94 -15.94 -8.95
N ILE A 57 8.05 -16.82 -9.41
CA ILE A 57 6.68 -16.45 -9.75
C ILE A 57 5.98 -15.85 -8.53
N ASN A 58 6.12 -16.48 -7.36
CA ASN A 58 5.53 -16.00 -6.12
C ASN A 58 6.02 -14.58 -5.75
N GLN A 59 7.31 -14.29 -5.90
CA GLN A 59 7.85 -12.95 -5.66
C GLN A 59 7.20 -11.87 -6.55
N PHE A 60 6.94 -12.18 -7.82
CA PHE A 60 6.31 -11.22 -8.73
C PHE A 60 4.80 -11.09 -8.51
N VAL A 61 4.12 -12.19 -8.16
CA VAL A 61 2.69 -12.17 -7.79
C VAL A 61 2.49 -11.31 -6.54
N GLU A 62 3.29 -11.53 -5.49
CA GLU A 62 3.23 -10.73 -4.26
C GLU A 62 3.43 -9.23 -4.55
N LEU A 63 4.42 -8.90 -5.39
CA LEU A 63 4.65 -7.52 -5.80
C LEU A 63 3.45 -6.92 -6.53
N SER A 64 2.81 -7.67 -7.44
CA SER A 64 1.64 -7.17 -8.17
C SER A 64 0.47 -6.85 -7.24
N GLY A 65 0.21 -7.71 -6.23
CA GLY A 65 -0.78 -7.46 -5.20
C GLY A 65 -0.48 -6.20 -4.40
N LEU A 66 0.79 -5.97 -4.05
CA LEU A 66 1.22 -4.77 -3.33
C LEU A 66 1.03 -3.49 -4.16
N ILE A 67 1.34 -3.54 -5.46
CA ILE A 67 1.15 -2.41 -6.38
C ILE A 67 -0.34 -2.02 -6.44
N VAL A 68 -1.22 -3.01 -6.61
CA VAL A 68 -2.68 -2.77 -6.64
C VAL A 68 -3.14 -2.19 -5.31
N LYS A 69 -2.73 -2.78 -4.19
CA LYS A 69 -3.08 -2.31 -2.85
C LYS A 69 -2.66 -0.85 -2.64
N LYS A 70 -1.41 -0.51 -2.92
CA LYS A 70 -0.86 0.84 -2.73
C LYS A 70 -1.53 1.87 -3.64
N THR A 71 -1.86 1.47 -4.86
CA THR A 71 -2.62 2.31 -5.79
C THR A 71 -4.02 2.60 -5.25
N MET A 72 -4.72 1.58 -4.74
CA MET A 72 -6.05 1.75 -4.14
C MET A 72 -6.02 2.61 -2.88
N GLU A 73 -5.05 2.39 -1.98
CA GLU A 73 -4.83 3.23 -0.80
C GLU A 73 -4.67 4.71 -1.21
N SER A 74 -3.90 4.98 -2.26
CA SER A 74 -3.71 6.34 -2.78
C SER A 74 -4.99 6.94 -3.37
N ILE A 75 -5.78 6.17 -4.12
CA ILE A 75 -7.04 6.64 -4.71
C ILE A 75 -8.07 6.97 -3.63
N LEU A 76 -8.18 6.13 -2.59
CA LEU A 76 -9.09 6.34 -1.49
C LEU A 76 -8.69 7.56 -0.66
N ALA A 77 -7.40 7.68 -0.31
CA ALA A 77 -6.88 8.83 0.43
C ALA A 77 -7.17 10.15 -0.29
N ALA A 78 -7.00 10.20 -1.62
CA ALA A 78 -7.28 11.40 -2.42
C ALA A 78 -8.78 11.79 -2.40
N ARG A 79 -9.70 10.83 -2.24
CA ARG A 79 -11.15 11.07 -2.20
C ARG A 79 -11.64 11.43 -0.80
N GLU A 80 -11.06 10.84 0.24
CA GLU A 80 -11.37 11.18 1.63
C GLU A 80 -10.95 12.62 1.97
N SER A 81 -9.87 13.12 1.37
CA SER A 81 -9.45 14.52 1.49
C SER A 81 -10.41 15.54 0.85
N ASP A 82 -11.30 15.11 -0.04
CA ASP A 82 -12.29 15.95 -0.71
C ASP A 82 -13.68 15.93 -0.04
N LEU A 83 -13.86 15.16 1.05
CA LEU A 83 -15.10 15.19 1.82
C LEU A 83 -15.16 16.52 2.60
N PRO A 84 -16.20 17.36 2.39
CA PRO A 84 -16.41 18.49 3.28
C PRO A 84 -16.63 17.92 4.68
N VAL A 85 -15.81 18.34 5.63
CA VAL A 85 -16.15 18.23 7.05
C VAL A 85 -17.44 19.02 7.23
N GLU A 86 -18.58 18.34 7.14
CA GLU A 86 -19.85 18.91 7.52
C GLU A 86 -19.75 19.15 9.03
N GLN A 87 -19.40 20.39 9.39
CA GLN A 87 -19.38 20.82 10.77
C GLN A 87 -20.81 20.63 11.28
N VAL A 88 -21.01 19.59 12.09
CA VAL A 88 -22.25 19.40 12.82
C VAL A 88 -22.39 20.61 13.75
N GLN A 89 -23.07 21.65 13.26
CA GLN A 89 -23.37 22.84 14.02
C GLN A 89 -24.44 22.44 15.04
N ILE A 90 -24.01 22.05 16.23
CA ILE A 90 -24.91 21.88 17.36
C ILE A 90 -25.53 23.27 17.59
N PRO A 91 -26.86 23.44 17.50
CA PRO A 91 -27.48 24.72 17.81
C PRO A 91 -27.08 25.10 19.24
N ALA A 92 -26.35 26.20 19.37
CA ALA A 92 -26.03 26.74 20.69
C ALA A 92 -27.36 27.14 21.35
N ALA A 93 -27.81 26.37 22.35
CA ALA A 93 -28.88 26.81 23.22
C ALA A 93 -28.40 28.09 23.91
N GLN A 94 -28.96 29.24 23.51
CA GLN A 94 -28.70 30.51 24.19
C GLN A 94 -29.20 30.37 25.64
N PRO A 95 -28.35 30.54 26.66
CA PRO A 95 -28.86 30.65 28.03
C PRO A 95 -29.60 31.99 28.15
N SER A 96 -30.88 31.92 28.52
CA SER A 96 -31.68 33.11 28.87
C SER A 96 -30.98 33.88 30.01
N PRO A 97 -30.97 35.23 29.99
CA PRO A 97 -30.42 36.02 31.09
C PRO A 97 -31.14 35.73 32.41
N PRO A 98 -30.45 35.78 33.57
CA PRO A 98 -31.11 35.63 34.86
C PRO A 98 -32.06 36.82 35.10
N GLU A 99 -33.31 36.51 35.43
CA GLU A 99 -34.35 37.46 35.79
C GLU A 99 -33.94 38.19 37.09
N ASN A 100 -33.84 39.52 37.03
CA ASN A 100 -33.34 40.34 38.15
C ASN A 100 -34.27 40.25 39.38
N LEU A 101 -33.73 39.81 40.52
CA LEU A 101 -34.37 39.66 41.84
C LEU A 101 -34.74 41.00 42.54
N ASN A 102 -34.75 42.14 41.85
CA ASN A 102 -34.88 43.46 42.48
C ASN A 102 -36.32 43.95 42.66
N LYS A 103 -37.26 43.08 43.05
CA LYS A 103 -38.65 43.48 43.34
C LYS A 103 -39.13 43.23 44.78
N ALA A 104 -38.23 42.91 45.71
CA ALA A 104 -38.57 42.60 47.11
C ALA A 104 -38.10 43.64 48.15
N LEU A 105 -37.71 44.86 47.77
CA LEU A 105 -37.21 45.87 48.72
C LEU A 105 -37.92 47.24 48.67
N ASN A 106 -39.08 47.36 48.02
CA ASN A 106 -39.82 48.63 47.96
C ASN A 106 -41.27 48.51 48.44
N VAL A 107 -41.47 47.99 49.65
CA VAL A 107 -42.72 48.16 50.41
C VAL A 107 -42.36 48.48 51.86
N SER A 108 -42.08 49.76 52.13
CA SER A 108 -42.14 50.37 53.46
C SER A 108 -42.11 51.89 53.28
N GLN A 109 -43.26 52.49 52.96
CA GLN A 109 -43.85 53.68 53.58
C GLN A 109 -45.34 53.70 53.25
#